data_AF-A0A0M2QZQ1-F1
#
_entry.id   AF-A0A0M2QZQ1-F1
#
_cell.length_a   1.000
_cell.length_b   1.000
_cell.length_c   1.000
_cell.angle_alpha   90.00
_cell.angle_beta   90.00
_cell.angle_gamma   90.00
#
_symmetry.space_group_name_H-M   'P 1'
#
loop_
_entity.id
_entity.type
_entity.pdbx_description
1 polymer ?
#
loop_
_entity_poly.entity_id
_entity_poly.type
_entity_poly.pdbx_seq_one_letter_code
_entity_poly.pdbx_strand_id
1 'polypeptide(L)'
;YRLFVPVQIRDSKAPWSVLVNVPISRLTQQAQAVQQYTVIGGVVLLLVLIVALLLISRFMIRNPLQGSMGVITSLMQGDYNVEVKGQDRGDEIGDINRALEQFKANAERVSQMEAEKLEAEKRASEERQEARMQMANDFESSVGQIISSVSSSAHEMRSSAETMSSAAAQSSSQASVVTDAAQDASANVQSVAAATEELSASINEISSQVQRSADIASNAVEETSRTNQKIEGLANAADKIGEVVKLINDIAEQTNLLALNATIEAARAGEAGKGFAVVASEVKSLANQTAKATEDISGQISSIQGETRESVEAIHGISKTIDSIHEVATAIASAVEEQGAATAEITKSVQQAANGTDQVSSNITQVREAANTTGNA
;
A
#
# COMPACT_ATOMS: atom_id res chain seq x y z
N TYR A 1 -113.35 -121.99 -23.92
CA TYR A 1 -114.10 -122.61 -22.81
C TYR A 1 -114.98 -123.72 -23.37
N ARG A 2 -115.20 -124.84 -22.64
CA ARG A 2 -116.07 -125.97 -23.06
C ARG A 2 -117.28 -126.06 -22.13
N LEU A 3 -118.49 -126.22 -22.66
CA LEU A 3 -119.75 -126.33 -21.90
C LEU A 3 -120.42 -127.68 -22.22
N PHE A 4 -120.97 -128.35 -21.20
CA PHE A 4 -121.65 -129.65 -21.30
C PHE A 4 -123.14 -129.50 -21.01
N VAL A 5 -124.02 -129.99 -21.89
CA VAL A 5 -125.48 -130.04 -21.66
C VAL A 5 -126.02 -131.45 -21.98
N PRO A 6 -126.59 -132.18 -20.99
CA PRO A 6 -127.21 -133.49 -21.21
C PRO A 6 -128.67 -133.36 -21.68
N VAL A 7 -129.12 -134.21 -22.61
CA VAL A 7 -130.54 -134.29 -23.02
C VAL A 7 -130.99 -135.75 -23.09
N GLN A 8 -132.04 -136.11 -22.34
CA GLN A 8 -132.65 -137.45 -22.30
C GLN A 8 -133.80 -137.57 -23.31
N ILE A 9 -133.82 -138.65 -24.10
CA ILE A 9 -134.90 -139.01 -25.00
C ILE A 9 -135.63 -140.24 -24.42
N ARG A 10 -136.93 -140.13 -24.13
CA ARG A 10 -137.73 -141.23 -23.54
C ARG A 10 -138.37 -142.09 -24.64
N ASP A 11 -137.52 -142.84 -25.35
CA ASP A 11 -137.79 -144.16 -25.98
C ASP A 11 -136.51 -144.81 -26.58
N SER A 12 -135.31 -144.45 -26.11
CA SER A 12 -134.03 -144.96 -26.64
C SER A 12 -133.05 -145.35 -25.53
N LYS A 13 -132.37 -146.49 -25.71
CA LYS A 13 -131.45 -147.17 -24.78
C LYS A 13 -130.02 -146.60 -24.71
N ALA A 14 -129.76 -145.33 -25.05
CA ALA A 14 -128.42 -144.74 -24.88
C ALA A 14 -128.47 -143.23 -24.61
N PRO A 15 -127.68 -142.71 -23.63
CA PRO A 15 -127.59 -141.26 -23.37
C PRO A 15 -126.70 -140.55 -24.42
N TRP A 16 -127.20 -139.44 -24.97
CA TRP A 16 -126.48 -138.57 -25.90
C TRP A 16 -126.05 -137.27 -25.21
N SER A 17 -124.95 -136.65 -25.66
CA SER A 17 -124.52 -135.33 -25.21
C SER A 17 -124.05 -134.47 -26.39
N VAL A 18 -124.36 -133.17 -26.35
CA VAL A 18 -123.94 -132.19 -27.37
C VAL A 18 -122.78 -131.37 -26.81
N LEU A 19 -121.68 -131.34 -27.56
CA LEU A 19 -120.49 -130.56 -27.23
C LEU A 19 -120.40 -129.34 -28.15
N VAL A 20 -120.49 -128.13 -27.59
CA VAL A 20 -120.30 -126.87 -28.31
C VAL A 20 -118.89 -126.33 -28.03
N ASN A 21 -118.14 -126.06 -29.10
CA ASN A 21 -116.78 -125.54 -29.04
C ASN A 21 -116.75 -124.08 -29.48
N VAL A 22 -116.35 -123.15 -28.60
CA VAL A 22 -116.19 -121.72 -28.91
C VAL A 22 -114.70 -121.36 -28.90
N PRO A 23 -114.10 -120.97 -30.05
CA PRO A 23 -112.71 -120.51 -30.13
C PRO A 23 -112.52 -119.13 -29.48
N ILE A 24 -111.48 -118.99 -28.65
CA ILE A 24 -111.15 -117.76 -27.88
C ILE A 24 -110.70 -116.58 -28.77
N SER A 25 -110.34 -116.83 -30.04
CA SER A 25 -109.86 -115.78 -30.96
C SER A 25 -110.90 -114.72 -31.32
N ARG A 26 -112.21 -114.95 -31.10
CA ARG A 26 -113.25 -113.93 -31.33
C ARG A 26 -113.54 -113.02 -30.12
N LEU A 27 -113.04 -113.31 -28.92
CA LEU A 27 -113.30 -112.48 -27.73
C LEU A 27 -112.32 -111.31 -27.56
N THR A 28 -111.14 -111.35 -28.19
CA THR A 28 -110.07 -110.35 -27.96
C THR A 28 -109.96 -109.27 -29.05
N GLN A 29 -110.68 -109.37 -30.16
CA GLN A 29 -110.52 -108.46 -31.31
C GLN A 29 -111.05 -107.03 -31.05
N GLN A 30 -112.00 -106.84 -30.13
CA GLN A 30 -112.51 -105.50 -29.78
C GLN A 30 -111.59 -104.73 -28.80
N ALA A 31 -110.68 -105.39 -28.09
CA ALA A 31 -109.80 -104.73 -27.11
C ALA A 31 -108.61 -103.99 -27.76
N GLN A 32 -108.11 -104.46 -28.92
CA GLN A 32 -106.94 -103.85 -29.57
C GLN A 32 -107.25 -102.51 -30.26
N ALA A 33 -108.49 -102.28 -30.72
CA ALA A 33 -108.87 -101.03 -31.39
C ALA A 33 -108.87 -99.82 -30.44
N VAL A 34 -109.26 -100.00 -29.17
CA VAL A 34 -109.32 -98.91 -28.19
C VAL A 34 -107.92 -98.45 -27.76
N GLN A 35 -106.93 -99.34 -27.74
CA GLN A 35 -105.56 -99.00 -27.34
C GLN A 35 -104.84 -98.10 -28.35
N GLN A 36 -105.14 -98.20 -29.66
CA GLN A 36 -104.51 -97.36 -30.68
C GLN A 36 -104.97 -95.90 -30.64
N TYR A 37 -106.24 -95.62 -30.34
CA TYR A 37 -106.75 -94.23 -30.31
C TYR A 37 -106.18 -93.42 -29.12
N THR A 38 -105.95 -94.04 -27.97
CA THR A 38 -105.42 -93.36 -26.77
C THR A 38 -103.96 -92.92 -26.94
N VAL A 39 -103.14 -93.71 -27.64
CA VAL A 39 -101.72 -93.38 -27.89
C VAL A 39 -101.60 -92.19 -28.84
N ILE A 40 -102.40 -92.14 -29.90
CA ILE A 40 -102.36 -91.04 -30.88
C ILE A 40 -102.80 -89.71 -30.23
N GLY A 41 -103.85 -89.73 -29.39
CA GLY A 41 -104.30 -88.54 -28.66
C GLY A 41 -103.24 -87.97 -27.71
N GLY A 42 -102.46 -88.84 -27.05
CA GLY A 42 -101.36 -88.43 -26.19
C GLY A 42 -100.22 -87.72 -26.93
N VAL A 43 -99.88 -88.20 -28.14
CA VAL A 43 -98.77 -87.62 -28.94
C VAL A 43 -99.12 -86.22 -29.45
N VAL A 44 -100.37 -85.99 -29.87
CA VAL A 44 -100.80 -84.68 -30.40
C VAL A 44 -100.79 -83.60 -29.31
N LEU A 45 -101.26 -83.91 -28.10
CA LEU A 45 -101.26 -82.96 -26.97
C LEU A 45 -99.81 -82.54 -26.60
N LEU A 46 -98.89 -83.50 -26.66
CA LEU A 46 -97.48 -83.28 -26.32
C LEU A 46 -96.79 -82.36 -27.33
N LEU A 47 -97.11 -82.51 -28.62
CA LEU A 47 -96.61 -81.62 -29.68
C LEU A 47 -97.09 -80.18 -29.51
N VAL A 48 -98.36 -79.97 -29.16
CA VAL A 48 -98.91 -78.61 -28.96
C VAL A 48 -98.24 -77.92 -27.76
N LEU A 49 -98.02 -78.65 -26.66
CA LEU A 49 -97.31 -78.12 -25.49
C LEU A 49 -95.85 -77.74 -25.80
N ILE A 50 -95.15 -78.53 -26.62
CA ILE A 50 -93.77 -78.23 -27.04
C ILE A 50 -93.72 -76.92 -27.86
N VAL A 51 -94.65 -76.75 -28.82
CA VAL A 51 -94.68 -75.55 -29.66
C VAL A 51 -94.98 -74.28 -28.84
N ALA A 52 -95.91 -74.37 -27.88
CA ALA A 52 -96.22 -73.25 -26.98
C ALA A 52 -95.02 -72.84 -26.10
N LEU A 53 -94.29 -73.81 -25.54
CA LEU A 53 -93.08 -73.57 -24.75
C LEU A 53 -91.96 -72.90 -25.56
N LEU A 54 -91.78 -73.29 -26.82
CA LEU A 54 -90.74 -72.72 -27.69
C LEU A 54 -91.03 -71.24 -28.04
N LEU A 55 -92.29 -70.86 -28.25
CA LEU A 55 -92.66 -69.48 -28.56
C LEU A 55 -92.46 -68.55 -27.35
N ILE A 56 -92.84 -68.99 -26.15
CA ILE A 56 -92.64 -68.22 -24.91
C ILE A 56 -91.15 -68.03 -24.63
N SER A 57 -90.34 -69.09 -24.75
CA SER A 57 -88.89 -69.03 -24.58
C SER A 57 -88.22 -68.03 -25.54
N ARG A 58 -88.64 -68.02 -26.81
CA ARG A 58 -88.03 -67.15 -27.83
C ARG A 58 -88.41 -65.68 -27.65
N PHE A 59 -89.67 -65.37 -27.36
CA PHE A 59 -90.15 -63.98 -27.36
C PHE A 59 -90.05 -63.30 -25.99
N MET A 60 -90.29 -64.01 -24.88
CA MET A 60 -90.22 -63.41 -23.54
C MET A 60 -88.81 -63.42 -22.93
N ILE A 61 -87.97 -64.42 -23.24
CA ILE A 61 -86.69 -64.61 -22.54
C ILE A 61 -85.52 -64.25 -23.45
N ARG A 62 -85.41 -64.91 -24.62
CA ARG A 62 -84.20 -64.85 -25.45
C ARG A 62 -83.92 -63.46 -26.03
N ASN A 63 -84.92 -62.81 -26.64
CA ASN A 63 -84.71 -61.51 -27.30
C ASN A 63 -84.30 -60.40 -26.32
N PRO A 64 -84.97 -60.22 -25.16
CA PRO A 64 -84.58 -59.19 -24.18
C PRO A 64 -83.20 -59.43 -23.55
N LEU A 65 -82.86 -60.68 -23.23
CA LEU A 65 -81.54 -61.04 -22.68
C LEU A 65 -80.40 -60.72 -23.65
N GLN A 66 -80.60 -60.91 -24.95
CA GLN A 66 -79.62 -60.51 -25.96
C GLN A 66 -79.42 -58.98 -26.00
N GLY A 67 -80.48 -58.20 -25.76
CA GLY A 67 -80.39 -56.74 -25.63
C GLY A 67 -79.55 -56.30 -24.43
N SER A 68 -79.82 -56.86 -23.24
CA SER A 68 -79.04 -56.58 -22.03
C SER A 68 -77.57 -56.99 -22.16
N MET A 69 -77.28 -58.12 -22.83
CA MET A 69 -75.91 -58.52 -23.12
C MET A 69 -75.20 -57.59 -24.10
N GLY A 70 -75.92 -57.01 -25.06
CA GLY A 70 -75.39 -55.99 -25.96
C GLY A 70 -74.90 -54.76 -25.20
N VAL A 71 -75.71 -54.27 -24.25
CA VAL A 71 -75.35 -53.14 -23.37
C VAL A 71 -74.10 -53.44 -22.55
N ILE A 72 -74.03 -54.61 -21.89
CA ILE A 72 -72.84 -55.03 -21.12
C ILE A 72 -71.59 -55.03 -22.00
N THR A 73 -71.71 -55.56 -23.23
CA THR A 73 -70.60 -55.62 -24.17
C THR A 73 -70.12 -54.22 -24.57
N SER A 74 -71.04 -53.28 -24.79
CA SER A 74 -70.70 -51.88 -25.08
C SER A 74 -70.05 -51.16 -23.91
N LEU A 75 -70.56 -51.35 -22.68
CA LEU A 75 -69.97 -50.77 -21.47
C LEU A 75 -68.55 -51.31 -21.21
N MET A 76 -68.30 -52.59 -21.51
CA MET A 76 -66.95 -53.17 -21.45
C MET A 76 -66.00 -52.62 -22.52
N GLN A 77 -66.54 -52.11 -23.64
CA GLN A 77 -65.76 -51.47 -24.71
C GLN A 77 -65.56 -49.97 -24.47
N GLY A 78 -66.04 -49.44 -23.33
CA GLY A 78 -65.92 -48.02 -22.99
C GLY A 78 -66.97 -47.13 -23.68
N ASP A 79 -68.00 -47.71 -24.29
CA ASP A 79 -69.12 -46.96 -24.87
C ASP A 79 -70.23 -46.79 -23.84
N TYR A 80 -70.19 -45.65 -23.14
CA TYR A 80 -71.20 -45.25 -22.16
C TYR A 80 -72.38 -44.48 -22.78
N ASN A 81 -72.45 -44.35 -24.12
CA ASN A 81 -73.58 -43.68 -24.79
C ASN A 81 -74.72 -44.63 -25.17
N VAL A 82 -74.60 -45.92 -24.83
CA VAL A 82 -75.62 -46.92 -25.16
C VAL A 82 -76.88 -46.76 -24.30
N GLU A 83 -78.04 -46.79 -24.96
CA GLU A 83 -79.35 -46.69 -24.33
C GLU A 83 -79.80 -48.05 -23.78
N VAL A 84 -80.07 -48.13 -22.48
CA VAL A 84 -80.57 -49.36 -21.84
C VAL A 84 -82.10 -49.42 -22.01
N LYS A 85 -82.57 -50.24 -22.95
CA LYS A 85 -84.00 -50.38 -23.28
C LYS A 85 -84.71 -51.41 -22.37
N GLY A 86 -85.99 -51.18 -22.08
CA GLY A 86 -86.82 -52.14 -21.33
C GLY A 86 -86.72 -52.04 -19.81
N GLN A 87 -86.44 -50.84 -19.30
CA GLN A 87 -86.39 -50.53 -17.85
C GLN A 87 -87.79 -50.51 -17.20
N ASP A 88 -88.84 -50.22 -17.98
CA ASP A 88 -90.24 -50.16 -17.51
C ASP A 88 -90.89 -51.53 -17.28
N ARG A 89 -90.12 -52.61 -17.44
CA ARG A 89 -90.61 -53.98 -17.25
C ARG A 89 -90.68 -54.33 -15.76
N GLY A 90 -91.72 -55.05 -15.37
CA GLY A 90 -91.94 -55.56 -14.01
C GLY A 90 -91.42 -56.99 -13.77
N ASP A 91 -90.59 -57.52 -14.67
CA ASP A 91 -89.98 -58.86 -14.57
C ASP A 91 -88.48 -58.76 -14.25
N GLU A 92 -87.83 -59.90 -14.05
CA GLU A 92 -86.41 -60.02 -13.68
C GLU A 92 -85.47 -59.39 -14.73
N ILE A 93 -85.90 -59.31 -15.99
CA ILE A 93 -85.15 -58.63 -17.04
C ILE A 93 -85.20 -57.11 -16.86
N GLY A 94 -86.34 -56.56 -16.41
CA GLY A 94 -86.45 -55.16 -16.01
C GLY A 94 -85.53 -54.79 -14.85
N ASP A 95 -85.39 -55.67 -13.84
CA ASP A 95 -84.45 -55.47 -12.73
C ASP A 95 -83.00 -55.45 -13.19
N ILE A 96 -82.61 -56.38 -14.09
CA ILE A 96 -81.28 -56.40 -14.69
C ILE A 96 -81.00 -55.11 -15.46
N ASN A 97 -81.97 -54.62 -16.24
CA ASN A 97 -81.78 -53.38 -17.02
C ASN A 97 -81.67 -52.13 -16.13
N ARG A 98 -82.42 -52.04 -15.02
CA ARG A 98 -82.26 -50.96 -14.03
C ARG A 98 -80.88 -51.01 -13.35
N ALA A 99 -80.41 -52.21 -13.01
CA ALA A 99 -79.08 -52.41 -12.45
C ALA A 99 -77.97 -52.06 -13.47
N LEU A 100 -78.17 -52.35 -14.76
CA LEU A 100 -77.25 -51.98 -15.83
C LEU A 100 -77.19 -50.47 -16.07
N GLU A 101 -78.30 -49.75 -15.95
CA GLU A 101 -78.31 -48.28 -16.03
C GLU A 101 -77.53 -47.65 -14.85
N GLN A 102 -77.72 -48.16 -13.63
CA GLN A 102 -76.92 -47.72 -12.47
C GLN A 102 -75.43 -48.06 -12.64
N PHE A 103 -75.12 -49.24 -13.18
CA PHE A 103 -73.75 -49.66 -13.46
C PHE A 103 -73.09 -48.77 -14.51
N LYS A 104 -73.81 -48.43 -15.59
CA LYS A 104 -73.39 -47.46 -16.62
C LYS A 104 -73.09 -46.09 -16.00
N ALA A 105 -74.03 -45.53 -15.24
CA ALA A 105 -73.86 -44.22 -14.60
C ALA A 105 -72.67 -44.19 -13.63
N ASN A 106 -72.44 -45.28 -12.89
CA ASN A 106 -71.28 -45.38 -12.00
C ASN A 106 -69.98 -45.57 -12.78
N ALA A 107 -69.98 -46.33 -13.87
CA ALA A 107 -68.81 -46.51 -14.73
C ALA A 107 -68.40 -45.21 -15.43
N GLU A 108 -69.36 -44.41 -15.90
CA GLU A 108 -69.13 -43.06 -16.44
C GLU A 108 -68.51 -42.13 -15.39
N ARG A 109 -69.07 -42.11 -14.16
CA ARG A 109 -68.54 -41.31 -13.06
C ARG A 109 -67.12 -41.71 -12.66
N VAL A 110 -66.80 -43.01 -12.64
CA VAL A 110 -65.46 -43.52 -12.36
C VAL A 110 -64.47 -43.10 -13.46
N SER A 111 -64.88 -43.19 -14.73
CA SER A 111 -64.05 -42.73 -15.86
C SER A 111 -63.78 -41.22 -15.80
N GLN A 112 -64.77 -40.40 -15.44
CA GLN A 112 -64.60 -38.96 -15.24
C GLN A 112 -63.65 -38.64 -14.08
N MET A 113 -63.80 -39.30 -12.92
CA MET A 113 -62.89 -39.12 -11.78
C MET A 113 -61.46 -39.57 -12.09
N GLU A 114 -61.28 -40.64 -12.87
CA GLU A 114 -59.95 -41.06 -13.32
C GLU A 114 -59.32 -40.03 -14.26
N ALA A 115 -60.10 -39.45 -15.18
CA ALA A 115 -59.62 -38.37 -16.05
C ALA A 115 -59.24 -37.12 -15.25
N GLU A 116 -60.09 -36.67 -14.31
CA GLU A 116 -59.80 -35.53 -13.44
C GLU A 116 -58.58 -35.76 -12.54
N LYS A 117 -58.43 -36.96 -11.98
CA LYS A 117 -57.27 -37.32 -11.15
C LYS A 117 -55.98 -37.36 -11.97
N LEU A 118 -56.03 -37.92 -13.18
CA LEU A 118 -54.89 -37.95 -14.10
C LEU A 118 -54.47 -36.51 -14.49
N GLU A 119 -55.43 -35.64 -14.77
CA GLU A 119 -55.17 -34.22 -15.04
C GLU A 119 -54.63 -33.46 -13.83
N ALA A 120 -55.12 -33.75 -12.62
CA ALA A 120 -54.64 -33.14 -11.38
C ALA A 120 -53.23 -33.62 -11.02
N GLU A 121 -52.92 -34.91 -11.15
CA GLU A 121 -51.58 -35.46 -10.97
C GLU A 121 -50.60 -34.90 -12.00
N LYS A 122 -51.03 -34.76 -13.26
CA LYS A 122 -50.23 -34.13 -14.32
C LYS A 122 -49.92 -32.67 -13.98
N ARG A 123 -50.92 -31.86 -13.63
CA ARG A 123 -50.72 -30.46 -13.20
C ARG A 123 -49.81 -30.36 -11.97
N ALA A 124 -50.04 -31.16 -10.93
CA ALA A 124 -49.22 -31.13 -9.73
C ALA A 124 -47.78 -31.62 -9.97
N SER A 125 -47.55 -32.46 -10.99
CA SER A 125 -46.21 -32.84 -11.45
C SER A 125 -45.55 -31.71 -12.23
N GLU A 126 -46.29 -31.05 -13.14
CA GLU A 126 -45.84 -29.89 -13.90
C GLU A 126 -45.46 -28.73 -12.97
N GLU A 127 -46.31 -28.36 -12.02
CA GLU A 127 -46.03 -27.33 -11.00
C GLU A 127 -44.80 -27.67 -10.14
N ARG A 128 -44.65 -28.94 -9.70
CA ARG A 128 -43.46 -29.38 -8.96
C ARG A 128 -42.19 -29.35 -9.80
N GLN A 129 -42.31 -29.57 -11.11
CA GLN A 129 -41.18 -29.49 -12.01
C GLN A 129 -40.80 -28.03 -12.26
N GLU A 130 -41.77 -27.14 -12.47
CA GLU A 130 -41.56 -25.70 -12.58
C GLU A 130 -40.94 -25.11 -11.32
N ALA A 131 -41.48 -25.40 -10.13
CA ALA A 131 -40.94 -24.90 -8.86
C ALA A 131 -39.50 -25.40 -8.61
N ARG A 132 -39.17 -26.64 -8.97
CA ARG A 132 -37.80 -27.16 -8.90
C ARG A 132 -36.87 -26.47 -9.89
N MET A 133 -37.31 -26.25 -11.13
CA MET A 133 -36.53 -25.50 -12.12
C MET A 133 -36.30 -24.06 -11.65
N GLN A 134 -37.31 -23.42 -11.08
CA GLN A 134 -37.22 -22.06 -10.57
C GLN A 134 -36.23 -21.98 -9.40
N MET A 135 -36.33 -22.88 -8.41
CA MET A 135 -35.34 -22.98 -7.33
C MET A 135 -33.93 -23.26 -7.84
N ALA A 136 -33.78 -24.13 -8.84
CA ALA A 136 -32.48 -24.40 -9.45
C ALA A 136 -31.91 -23.16 -10.15
N ASN A 137 -32.73 -22.42 -10.89
CA ASN A 137 -32.32 -21.18 -11.57
C ASN A 137 -31.96 -20.08 -10.56
N ASP A 138 -32.74 -19.91 -9.49
CA ASP A 138 -32.47 -18.92 -8.44
C ASP A 138 -31.18 -19.25 -7.68
N PHE A 139 -30.96 -20.54 -7.40
CA PHE A 139 -29.72 -21.03 -6.79
C PHE A 139 -28.52 -20.81 -7.71
N GLU A 140 -28.62 -21.18 -9.00
CA GLU A 140 -27.57 -20.97 -9.99
C GLU A 140 -27.24 -19.48 -10.16
N SER A 141 -28.25 -18.62 -10.21
CA SER A 141 -28.07 -17.17 -10.28
C SER A 141 -27.37 -16.62 -9.04
N SER A 142 -27.82 -17.01 -7.84
CA SER A 142 -27.25 -16.55 -6.56
C SER A 142 -25.80 -17.01 -6.40
N VAL A 143 -25.51 -18.29 -6.68
CA VAL A 143 -24.15 -18.83 -6.65
C VAL A 143 -23.28 -18.17 -7.71
N GLY A 144 -23.80 -17.95 -8.91
CA GLY A 144 -23.10 -17.24 -9.99
C GLY A 144 -22.69 -15.81 -9.58
N GLN A 145 -23.59 -15.07 -8.92
CA GLN A 145 -23.28 -13.73 -8.40
C GLN A 145 -22.23 -13.74 -7.29
N ILE A 146 -22.28 -14.71 -6.36
CA ILE A 146 -21.28 -14.85 -5.29
C ILE A 146 -19.91 -15.18 -5.88
N ILE A 147 -19.83 -16.17 -6.79
CA ILE A 147 -18.57 -16.53 -7.46
C ILE A 147 -18.01 -15.35 -8.24
N SER A 148 -18.86 -14.62 -8.97
CA SER A 148 -18.44 -13.41 -9.69
C SER A 148 -17.88 -12.34 -8.75
N SER A 149 -18.55 -12.11 -7.61
CA SER A 149 -18.09 -11.14 -6.60
C SER A 149 -16.76 -11.56 -5.96
N VAL A 150 -16.63 -12.83 -5.55
CA VAL A 150 -15.38 -13.37 -4.98
C VAL A 150 -14.24 -13.29 -5.99
N SER A 151 -14.50 -13.62 -7.26
CA SER A 151 -13.53 -13.51 -8.35
C SER A 151 -13.06 -12.07 -8.56
N SER A 152 -14.00 -11.11 -8.55
CA SER A 152 -13.68 -9.68 -8.63
C SER A 152 -12.82 -9.22 -7.47
N SER A 153 -13.22 -9.52 -6.23
CA SER A 153 -12.44 -9.17 -5.03
C SER A 153 -11.05 -9.79 -5.02
N ALA A 154 -10.91 -11.04 -5.49
CA ALA A 154 -9.61 -11.69 -5.61
C ALA A 154 -8.73 -11.01 -6.68
N HIS A 155 -9.33 -10.51 -7.76
CA HIS A 155 -8.62 -9.77 -8.80
C HIS A 155 -8.16 -8.39 -8.29
N GLU A 156 -9.02 -7.66 -7.58
CA GLU A 156 -8.68 -6.39 -6.93
C GLU A 156 -7.57 -6.55 -5.88
N MET A 157 -7.65 -7.62 -5.06
CA MET A 157 -6.62 -7.95 -4.07
C MET A 157 -5.28 -8.23 -4.75
N ARG A 158 -5.27 -9.00 -5.85
CA ARG A 158 -4.05 -9.26 -6.63
C ARG A 158 -3.45 -7.98 -7.19
N SER A 159 -4.27 -7.12 -7.79
CA SER A 159 -3.81 -5.83 -8.33
C SER A 159 -3.26 -4.91 -7.23
N SER A 160 -3.90 -4.91 -6.06
CA SER A 160 -3.42 -4.16 -4.89
C SER A 160 -2.08 -4.70 -4.38
N ALA A 161 -1.90 -6.03 -4.33
CA ALA A 161 -0.65 -6.66 -3.95
C ALA A 161 0.48 -6.38 -4.96
N GLU A 162 0.21 -6.43 -6.26
CA GLU A 162 1.17 -6.07 -7.32
C GLU A 162 1.62 -4.60 -7.21
N THR A 163 0.68 -3.69 -6.93
CA THR A 163 0.97 -2.27 -6.70
C THR A 163 1.81 -2.07 -5.43
N MET A 164 1.48 -2.77 -4.35
CA MET A 164 2.21 -2.73 -3.09
C MET A 164 3.64 -3.25 -3.24
N SER A 165 3.83 -4.37 -3.94
CA SER A 165 5.15 -4.94 -4.24
C SER A 165 6.00 -3.97 -5.09
N SER A 166 5.39 -3.32 -6.09
CA SER A 166 6.07 -2.31 -6.91
C SER A 166 6.50 -1.08 -6.09
N ALA A 167 5.61 -0.58 -5.23
CA ALA A 167 5.91 0.56 -4.33
C ALA A 167 7.01 0.22 -3.30
N ALA A 168 7.01 -1.01 -2.79
CA ALA A 168 8.04 -1.54 -1.91
C ALA A 168 9.40 -1.62 -2.62
N ALA A 169 9.45 -2.16 -3.85
CA ALA A 169 10.66 -2.22 -4.66
C ALA A 169 11.22 -0.81 -4.95
N GLN A 170 10.34 0.14 -5.29
CA GLN A 170 10.73 1.53 -5.49
C GLN A 170 11.30 2.17 -4.21
N SER A 171 10.65 1.94 -3.07
CA SER A 171 11.11 2.45 -1.77
C SER A 171 12.47 1.87 -1.38
N SER A 172 12.71 0.58 -1.64
CA SER A 172 14.00 -0.08 -1.41
C SER A 172 15.12 0.50 -2.28
N SER A 173 14.83 0.77 -3.56
CA SER A 173 15.76 1.43 -4.48
C SER A 173 16.09 2.87 -4.03
N GLN A 174 15.06 3.65 -3.69
CA GLN A 174 15.22 5.03 -3.21
C GLN A 174 16.00 5.07 -1.89
N ALA A 175 15.77 4.11 -1.00
CA ALA A 175 16.52 3.97 0.23
C ALA A 175 18.01 3.73 -0.02
N SER A 176 18.38 2.93 -1.04
CA SER A 176 19.77 2.74 -1.46
C SER A 176 20.42 4.06 -1.90
N VAL A 177 19.72 4.85 -2.73
CA VAL A 177 20.23 6.15 -3.20
C VAL A 177 20.45 7.11 -2.02
N VAL A 178 19.54 7.12 -1.04
CA VAL A 178 19.68 7.95 0.16
C VAL A 178 20.82 7.46 1.05
N THR A 179 21.07 6.14 1.15
CA THR A 179 22.25 5.60 1.84
C THR A 179 23.54 6.11 1.23
N ASP A 180 23.68 6.03 -0.10
CA ASP A 180 24.88 6.51 -0.79
C ASP A 180 25.09 8.02 -0.56
N ALA A 181 24.03 8.81 -0.69
CA ALA A 181 24.08 10.25 -0.42
C ALA A 181 24.43 10.59 1.04
N ALA A 182 23.94 9.82 2.01
CA ALA A 182 24.29 9.99 3.41
C ALA A 182 25.77 9.65 3.68
N GLN A 183 26.31 8.64 3.00
CA GLN A 183 27.71 8.24 3.10
C GLN A 183 28.64 9.31 2.51
N ASP A 184 28.28 9.88 1.35
CA ASP A 184 28.97 11.03 0.76
C ASP A 184 28.91 12.26 1.67
N ALA A 185 27.75 12.55 2.26
CA ALA A 185 27.59 13.64 3.22
C ALA A 185 28.48 13.44 4.45
N SER A 186 28.57 12.22 5.00
CA SER A 186 29.45 11.89 6.11
C SER A 186 30.93 12.14 5.76
N ALA A 187 31.38 11.72 4.58
CA ALA A 187 32.74 11.95 4.13
C ALA A 187 33.06 13.46 3.98
N ASN A 188 32.10 14.23 3.46
CA ASN A 188 32.23 15.68 3.35
C ASN A 188 32.30 16.34 4.73
N VAL A 189 31.42 15.96 5.66
CA VAL A 189 31.44 16.47 7.05
C VAL A 189 32.77 16.18 7.73
N GLN A 190 33.32 14.97 7.53
CA GLN A 190 34.61 14.58 8.09
C GLN A 190 35.78 15.38 7.49
N SER A 191 35.70 15.70 6.19
CA SER A 191 36.67 16.58 5.52
C SER A 191 36.60 18.01 6.05
N VAL A 192 35.40 18.54 6.28
CA VAL A 192 35.21 19.86 6.88
C VAL A 192 35.70 19.87 8.33
N ALA A 193 35.48 18.79 9.10
CA ALA A 193 36.01 18.67 10.46
C ALA A 193 37.53 18.79 10.49
N ALA A 194 38.23 18.03 9.63
CA ALA A 194 39.68 18.10 9.52
C ALA A 194 40.18 19.50 9.13
N ALA A 195 39.53 20.16 8.16
CA ALA A 195 39.86 21.53 7.77
C ALA A 195 39.62 22.53 8.92
N THR A 196 38.59 22.31 9.74
CA THR A 196 38.27 23.18 10.89
C THR A 196 39.29 23.00 12.02
N GLU A 197 39.78 21.78 12.25
CA GLU A 197 40.89 21.51 13.17
C GLU A 197 42.19 22.21 12.72
N GLU A 198 42.51 22.15 11.43
CA GLU A 198 43.68 22.83 10.85
C GLU A 198 43.56 24.36 10.94
N LEU A 199 42.36 24.91 10.70
CA LEU A 199 42.07 26.33 10.90
C LEU A 199 42.25 26.74 12.37
N SER A 200 41.75 25.94 13.31
CA SER A 200 41.92 26.20 14.76
C SER A 200 43.40 26.22 15.16
N ALA A 201 44.19 25.28 14.66
CA ALA A 201 45.64 25.28 14.87
C ALA A 201 46.29 26.55 14.29
N SER A 202 45.92 26.93 13.07
CA SER A 202 46.43 28.14 12.39
C SER A 202 46.08 29.42 13.13
N ILE A 203 44.85 29.54 13.65
CA ILE A 203 44.38 30.68 14.44
C ILE A 203 45.20 30.81 15.73
N ASN A 204 45.45 29.70 16.43
CA ASN A 204 46.27 29.71 17.64
C ASN A 204 47.72 30.14 17.35
N GLU A 205 48.30 29.68 16.24
CA GLU A 205 49.63 30.09 15.81
C GLU A 205 49.68 31.59 15.47
N ILE A 206 48.72 32.08 14.69
CA ILE A 206 48.60 33.51 14.35
C ILE A 206 48.44 34.34 15.62
N SER A 207 47.60 33.92 16.57
CA SER A 207 47.43 34.59 17.86
C SER A 207 48.76 34.72 18.61
N SER A 208 49.57 33.65 18.65
CA SER A 208 50.88 33.68 19.27
C SER A 208 51.87 34.59 18.54
N GLN A 209 51.83 34.62 17.20
CA GLN A 209 52.71 35.49 16.39
C GLN A 209 52.34 36.97 16.55
N VAL A 210 51.05 37.29 16.65
CA VAL A 210 50.56 38.65 16.86
C VAL A 210 50.97 39.15 18.25
N GLN A 211 50.80 38.34 19.29
CA GLN A 211 51.26 38.68 20.64
C GLN A 211 52.77 38.97 20.66
N ARG A 212 53.56 38.10 20.03
CA ARG A 212 55.01 38.29 19.91
C ARG A 212 55.37 39.57 19.16
N SER A 213 54.60 39.93 18.14
CA SER A 213 54.80 41.18 17.37
C SER A 213 54.50 42.41 18.22
N ALA A 214 53.44 42.36 19.05
CA ALA A 214 53.12 43.41 20.00
C ALA A 214 54.24 43.60 21.04
N ASP A 215 54.80 42.50 21.57
CA ASP A 215 55.92 42.54 22.51
C ASP A 215 57.19 43.13 21.87
N ILE A 216 57.49 42.76 20.62
CA ILE A 216 58.63 43.33 19.86
C ILE A 216 58.43 44.83 19.65
N ALA A 217 57.23 45.27 19.26
CA ALA A 217 56.93 46.68 19.09
C ALA A 217 57.11 47.45 20.42
N SER A 218 56.59 46.92 21.53
CA SER A 218 56.77 47.52 22.86
C SER A 218 58.24 47.68 23.25
N ASN A 219 59.06 46.65 23.02
CA ASN A 219 60.50 46.71 23.28
C ASN A 219 61.20 47.74 22.36
N ALA A 220 60.76 47.86 21.10
CA ALA A 220 61.31 48.84 20.17
C ALA A 220 60.98 50.28 20.58
N VAL A 221 59.80 50.55 21.16
CA VAL A 221 59.46 51.85 21.76
C VAL A 221 60.44 52.20 22.88
N GLU A 222 60.72 51.25 23.77
CA GLU A 222 61.67 51.46 24.88
C GLU A 222 63.08 51.77 24.37
N GLU A 223 63.60 51.00 23.42
CA GLU A 223 64.93 51.23 22.83
C GLU A 223 65.02 52.55 22.06
N THR A 224 63.95 52.93 21.35
CA THR A 224 63.84 54.21 20.64
C THR A 224 63.88 55.38 21.63
N SER A 225 63.15 55.26 22.75
CA SER A 225 63.16 56.25 23.84
C SER A 225 64.55 56.39 24.48
N ARG A 226 65.23 55.27 24.78
CA ARG A 226 66.60 55.28 25.31
C ARG A 226 67.58 55.92 24.33
N THR A 227 67.41 55.69 23.04
CA THR A 227 68.25 56.29 21.99
C THR A 227 68.01 57.79 21.91
N ASN A 228 66.75 58.24 21.94
CA ASN A 228 66.41 59.66 21.97
C ASN A 228 67.10 60.39 23.13
N GLN A 229 67.03 59.83 24.34
CA GLN A 229 67.69 60.40 25.52
C GLN A 229 69.21 60.54 25.35
N LYS A 230 69.87 59.57 24.72
CA LYS A 230 71.32 59.65 24.45
C LYS A 230 71.66 60.75 23.45
N ILE A 231 70.85 60.89 22.39
CA ILE A 231 71.05 61.93 21.38
C ILE A 231 70.77 63.33 21.95
N GLU A 232 69.74 63.49 22.78
CA GLU A 232 69.53 64.74 23.54
C GLU A 232 70.74 65.05 24.45
N GLY A 233 71.34 64.03 25.06
CA GLY A 233 72.60 64.19 25.80
C GLY A 233 73.75 64.71 24.93
N LEU A 234 73.90 64.20 23.71
CA LEU A 234 74.90 64.67 22.74
C LEU A 234 74.63 66.12 22.29
N ALA A 235 73.37 66.47 22.03
CA ALA A 235 72.97 67.84 21.68
C ALA A 235 73.39 68.82 22.77
N ASN A 236 73.06 68.50 24.04
CA ASN A 236 73.45 69.32 25.20
C ASN A 236 74.97 69.43 25.37
N ALA A 237 75.72 68.37 25.07
CA ALA A 237 77.18 68.39 25.13
C ALA A 237 77.78 69.28 24.02
N ALA A 238 77.24 69.20 22.79
CA ALA A 238 77.64 70.05 21.68
C ALA A 238 77.36 71.53 21.97
N ASP A 239 76.21 71.86 22.56
CA ASP A 239 75.87 73.22 22.99
C ASP A 239 76.90 73.78 24.00
N LYS A 240 77.26 73.00 25.02
CA LYS A 240 78.30 73.37 26.00
C LYS A 240 79.67 73.56 25.37
N ILE A 241 80.05 72.72 24.39
CA ILE A 241 81.30 72.91 23.66
C ILE A 241 81.24 74.21 22.85
N GLY A 242 80.10 74.51 22.22
CA GLY A 242 79.88 75.78 21.52
C GLY A 242 80.07 77.00 22.41
N GLU A 243 79.56 76.97 23.64
CA GLU A 243 79.78 78.03 24.64
C GLU A 243 81.27 78.20 25.00
N VAL A 244 81.99 77.09 25.18
CA VAL A 244 83.43 77.11 25.48
C VAL A 244 84.24 77.64 24.30
N VAL A 245 83.93 77.22 23.07
CA VAL A 245 84.60 77.69 21.85
C VAL A 245 84.41 79.19 21.68
N LYS A 246 83.20 79.70 21.94
CA LYS A 246 82.91 81.14 21.93
C LYS A 246 83.78 81.89 22.95
N LEU A 247 83.87 81.40 24.18
CA LEU A 247 84.72 82.00 25.21
C LEU A 247 86.21 82.01 24.80
N ILE A 248 86.71 80.92 24.18
CA ILE A 248 88.10 80.86 23.70
C ILE A 248 88.33 81.89 22.58
N ASN A 249 87.37 82.04 21.66
CA ASN A 249 87.46 83.07 20.61
C ASN A 249 87.52 84.49 21.22
N ASP A 250 86.65 84.78 22.20
CA ASP A 250 86.65 86.07 22.91
C ASP A 250 88.00 86.33 23.61
N ILE A 251 88.60 85.31 24.24
CA ILE A 251 89.92 85.39 24.86
C ILE A 251 91.02 85.63 23.81
N ALA A 252 90.94 84.96 22.66
CA ALA A 252 91.90 85.13 21.58
C ALA A 252 91.85 86.56 21.00
N GLU A 253 90.66 87.12 20.79
CA GLU A 253 90.47 88.51 20.37
C GLU A 253 91.02 89.49 21.41
N GLN A 254 90.74 89.27 22.69
CA GLN A 254 91.27 90.10 23.77
C GLN A 254 92.81 90.01 23.86
N THR A 255 93.37 88.82 23.66
CA THR A 255 94.82 88.59 23.64
C THR A 255 95.49 89.28 22.45
N ASN A 256 94.85 89.25 21.28
CA ASN A 256 95.29 89.97 20.08
C ASN A 256 95.32 91.50 20.32
N LEU A 257 94.28 92.04 20.98
CA LEU A 257 94.23 93.45 21.36
C LEU A 257 95.32 93.83 22.38
N LEU A 258 95.56 92.99 23.39
CA LEU A 258 96.64 93.18 24.37
C LEU A 258 98.02 93.16 23.69
N ALA A 259 98.25 92.20 22.79
CA ALA A 259 99.49 92.08 22.03
C ALA A 259 99.71 93.27 21.08
N LEU A 260 98.63 93.79 20.48
CA LEU A 260 98.68 95.02 19.68
C LEU A 260 99.10 96.22 20.54
N ASN A 261 98.48 96.41 21.70
CA ASN A 261 98.85 97.47 22.64
C ASN A 261 100.31 97.36 23.10
N ALA A 262 100.78 96.13 23.39
CA ALA A 262 102.18 95.87 23.74
C ALA A 262 103.14 96.18 22.57
N THR A 263 102.74 95.88 21.33
CA THR A 263 103.53 96.22 20.12
C THR A 263 103.66 97.75 19.97
N ILE A 264 102.58 98.50 20.23
CA ILE A 264 102.57 99.97 20.20
C ILE A 264 103.52 100.53 21.26
N GLU A 265 103.45 100.04 22.50
CA GLU A 265 104.30 100.53 23.59
C GLU A 265 105.78 100.13 23.38
N ALA A 266 106.03 98.95 22.83
CA ALA A 266 107.38 98.52 22.45
C ALA A 266 107.98 99.40 21.34
N ALA A 267 107.18 99.81 20.36
CA ALA A 267 107.60 100.79 19.34
C ALA A 267 107.90 102.17 19.97
N ARG A 268 107.13 102.57 20.98
CA ARG A 268 107.31 103.82 21.72
C ARG A 268 108.60 103.86 22.54
N ALA A 269 109.05 102.71 23.05
CA ALA A 269 110.31 102.55 23.79
C ALA A 269 111.57 102.53 22.89
N GLY A 270 111.43 102.57 21.55
CA GLY A 270 112.56 102.65 20.61
C GLY A 270 113.48 101.43 20.64
N GLU A 271 114.80 101.63 20.61
CA GLU A 271 115.80 100.55 20.61
C GLU A 271 115.68 99.61 21.83
N ALA A 272 115.29 100.13 22.99
CA ALA A 272 115.14 99.35 24.23
C ALA A 272 113.92 98.39 24.19
N GLY A 273 112.95 98.65 23.31
CA GLY A 273 111.72 97.87 23.18
C GLY A 273 111.77 96.75 22.14
N LYS A 274 112.85 96.61 21.36
CA LYS A 274 112.93 95.65 20.23
C LYS A 274 112.64 94.20 20.63
N GLY A 275 113.19 93.73 21.75
CA GLY A 275 112.92 92.36 22.25
C GLY A 275 111.46 92.17 22.64
N PHE A 276 110.84 93.19 23.25
CA PHE A 276 109.42 93.19 23.60
C PHE A 276 108.51 93.24 22.36
N ALA A 277 108.90 93.96 21.32
CA ALA A 277 108.17 94.04 20.06
C ALA A 277 108.10 92.68 19.35
N VAL A 278 109.18 91.89 19.38
CA VAL A 278 109.19 90.52 18.80
C VAL A 278 108.23 89.62 19.56
N VAL A 279 108.28 89.62 20.90
CA VAL A 279 107.35 88.82 21.73
C VAL A 279 105.91 89.25 21.51
N ALA A 280 105.62 90.55 21.45
CA ALA A 280 104.28 91.06 21.20
C ALA A 280 103.75 90.65 19.81
N SER A 281 104.60 90.66 18.79
CA SER A 281 104.24 90.17 17.44
C SER A 281 103.98 88.66 17.43
N GLU A 282 104.76 87.87 18.17
CA GLU A 282 104.56 86.42 18.27
C GLU A 282 103.25 86.08 18.99
N VAL A 283 102.97 86.76 20.11
CA VAL A 283 101.68 86.61 20.83
C VAL A 283 100.51 87.02 19.93
N LYS A 284 100.65 88.10 19.16
CA LYS A 284 99.63 88.54 18.20
C LYS A 284 99.38 87.48 17.11
N SER A 285 100.44 86.90 16.57
CA SER A 285 100.35 85.81 15.58
C SER A 285 99.63 84.59 16.17
N LEU A 286 100.01 84.17 17.38
CA LEU A 286 99.41 83.02 18.07
C LEU A 286 97.93 83.25 18.41
N ALA A 287 97.57 84.47 18.81
CA ALA A 287 96.19 84.86 19.07
C ALA A 287 95.33 84.78 17.78
N ASN A 288 95.83 85.27 16.64
CA ASN A 288 95.13 85.14 15.36
C ASN A 288 95.01 83.67 14.90
N GLN A 289 96.04 82.86 15.09
CA GLN A 289 95.97 81.42 14.81
C GLN A 289 94.93 80.72 15.69
N THR A 290 94.85 81.11 16.97
CA THR A 290 93.86 80.58 17.91
C THR A 290 92.45 80.97 17.49
N ALA A 291 92.20 82.26 17.16
CA ALA A 291 90.90 82.74 16.68
C ALA A 291 90.46 81.99 15.42
N LYS A 292 91.38 81.78 14.46
CA LYS A 292 91.09 81.03 13.23
C LYS A 292 90.76 79.57 13.52
N ALA A 293 91.52 78.91 14.41
CA ALA A 293 91.24 77.54 14.82
C ALA A 293 89.88 77.41 15.54
N THR A 294 89.52 78.37 16.40
CA THR A 294 88.21 78.38 17.06
C THR A 294 87.05 78.61 16.09
N GLU A 295 87.24 79.42 15.04
CA GLU A 295 86.24 79.59 13.98
C GLU A 295 85.97 78.27 13.25
N ASP A 296 87.03 77.55 12.88
CA ASP A 296 86.92 76.25 12.20
C ASP A 296 86.25 75.20 13.12
N ILE A 297 86.59 75.17 14.42
CA ILE A 297 85.92 74.31 15.41
C ILE A 297 84.44 74.71 15.58
N SER A 298 84.11 76.00 15.60
CA SER A 298 82.73 76.47 15.70
C SER A 298 81.89 75.97 14.52
N GLY A 299 82.46 75.96 13.31
CA GLY A 299 81.83 75.37 12.13
C GLY A 299 81.55 73.87 12.30
N GLN A 300 82.50 73.11 12.84
CA GLN A 300 82.33 71.69 13.14
C GLN A 300 81.23 71.44 14.20
N ILE A 301 81.20 72.24 15.27
CA ILE A 301 80.15 72.12 16.31
C ILE A 301 78.76 72.43 15.74
N SER A 302 78.64 73.46 14.90
CA SER A 302 77.38 73.76 14.23
C SER A 302 76.92 72.61 13.32
N SER A 303 77.85 71.95 12.62
CA SER A 303 77.54 70.77 11.81
C SER A 303 77.07 69.61 12.69
N ILE A 304 77.75 69.33 13.80
CA ILE A 304 77.36 68.27 14.75
C ILE A 304 75.96 68.54 15.33
N GLN A 305 75.66 69.78 15.70
CA GLN A 305 74.33 70.17 16.19
C GLN A 305 73.25 69.95 15.12
N GLY A 306 73.55 70.26 13.85
CA GLY A 306 72.65 70.00 12.72
C GLY A 306 72.32 68.52 12.57
N GLU A 307 73.35 67.68 12.42
CA GLU A 307 73.23 66.22 12.32
C GLU A 307 72.50 65.59 13.52
N THR A 308 72.72 66.14 14.71
CA THR A 308 72.04 65.68 15.93
C THR A 308 70.53 65.98 15.88
N ARG A 309 70.13 67.17 15.39
CA ARG A 309 68.70 67.51 15.23
C ARG A 309 68.02 66.63 14.18
N GLU A 310 68.68 66.40 13.04
CA GLU A 310 68.17 65.50 12.01
C GLU A 310 68.00 64.06 12.55
N SER A 311 68.93 63.60 13.38
CA SER A 311 68.85 62.30 14.05
C SER A 311 67.64 62.20 15.00
N VAL A 312 67.35 63.25 15.78
CA VAL A 312 66.16 63.30 16.66
C VAL A 312 64.88 63.23 15.85
N GLU A 313 64.79 63.98 14.75
CA GLU A 313 63.60 63.96 13.88
C GLU A 313 63.38 62.57 13.26
N ALA A 314 64.46 61.92 12.79
CA ALA A 314 64.39 60.56 12.27
C ALA A 314 63.91 59.55 13.32
N ILE A 315 64.40 59.65 14.56
CA ILE A 315 63.96 58.81 15.70
C ILE A 315 62.48 59.02 16.00
N HIS A 316 62.00 60.26 15.94
CA HIS A 316 60.58 60.55 16.16
C HIS A 316 59.69 59.90 15.08
N GLY A 317 60.14 59.92 13.82
CA GLY A 317 59.48 59.20 12.72
C GLY A 317 59.45 57.69 12.92
N ILE A 318 60.55 57.11 13.42
CA ILE A 318 60.61 55.68 13.79
C ILE A 318 59.62 55.36 14.90
N SER A 319 59.59 56.16 15.98
CA SER A 319 58.65 55.96 17.10
C SER A 319 57.20 55.91 16.63
N LYS A 320 56.78 56.87 15.80
CA LYS A 320 55.42 56.91 15.25
C LYS A 320 55.08 55.67 14.41
N THR A 321 56.06 55.16 13.67
CA THR A 321 55.89 53.93 12.87
C THR A 321 55.71 52.71 13.77
N ILE A 322 56.47 52.63 14.87
CA ILE A 322 56.35 51.54 15.86
C ILE A 322 54.98 51.60 16.56
N ASP A 323 54.50 52.79 16.93
CA ASP A 323 53.16 52.96 17.53
C ASP A 323 52.06 52.45 16.57
N SER A 324 52.18 52.76 15.27
CA SER A 324 51.25 52.26 14.26
C SER A 324 51.29 50.73 14.13
N ILE A 325 52.48 50.12 14.26
CA ILE A 325 52.63 48.65 14.29
C ILE A 325 51.92 48.06 15.51
N HIS A 326 52.04 48.69 16.68
CA HIS A 326 51.39 48.25 17.91
C HIS A 326 49.86 48.31 17.81
N GLU A 327 49.30 49.39 17.26
CA GLU A 327 47.86 49.52 17.02
C GLU A 327 47.35 48.43 16.06
N VAL A 328 48.07 48.19 14.96
CA VAL A 328 47.71 47.14 13.99
C VAL A 328 47.77 45.75 14.63
N ALA A 329 48.80 45.44 15.42
CA ALA A 329 48.89 44.17 16.12
C ALA A 329 47.71 43.95 17.07
N THR A 330 47.30 44.98 17.81
CA THR A 330 46.13 44.92 18.71
C THR A 330 44.82 44.70 17.96
N ALA A 331 44.64 45.36 16.82
CA ALA A 331 43.47 45.16 15.97
C ALA A 331 43.43 43.73 15.38
N ILE A 332 44.57 43.20 14.93
CA ILE A 332 44.67 41.82 14.44
C ILE A 332 44.37 40.83 15.57
N ALA A 333 44.89 41.05 16.78
CA ALA A 333 44.62 40.17 17.92
C ALA A 333 43.11 40.04 18.19
N SER A 334 42.40 41.17 18.18
CA SER A 334 40.94 41.19 18.35
C SER A 334 40.21 40.42 17.24
N ALA A 335 40.63 40.59 15.98
CA ALA A 335 40.04 39.87 14.85
C ALA A 335 40.33 38.36 14.90
N VAL A 336 41.50 37.96 15.39
CA VAL A 336 41.90 36.55 15.55
C VAL A 336 41.10 35.89 16.67
N GLU A 337 40.81 36.59 17.78
CA GLU A 337 39.90 36.09 18.82
C GLU A 337 38.48 35.85 18.28
N GLU A 338 37.95 36.79 17.49
CA GLU A 338 36.64 36.65 16.84
C GLU A 338 36.61 35.46 15.85
N GLN A 339 37.67 35.31 15.03
CA GLN A 339 37.83 34.16 14.14
C GLN A 339 37.91 32.84 14.90
N GLY A 340 38.57 32.81 16.06
CA GLY A 340 38.64 31.65 16.94
C GLY A 340 37.25 31.23 17.45
N ALA A 341 36.45 32.20 17.90
CA ALA A 341 35.08 31.96 18.34
C ALA A 341 34.19 31.44 17.19
N ALA A 342 34.29 32.04 16.01
CA ALA A 342 33.54 31.59 14.82
C ALA A 342 33.93 30.16 14.40
N THR A 343 35.21 29.84 14.43
CA THR A 343 35.73 28.49 14.10
C THR A 343 35.24 27.45 15.10
N ALA A 344 35.17 27.79 16.40
CA ALA A 344 34.61 26.89 17.42
C ALA A 344 33.12 26.58 17.19
N GLU A 345 32.31 27.56 16.77
CA GLU A 345 30.91 27.34 16.40
C GLU A 345 30.77 26.51 15.12
N ILE A 346 31.68 26.66 14.15
CA ILE A 346 31.74 25.79 12.96
C ILE A 346 32.00 24.34 13.40
N THR A 347 33.00 24.09 14.26
CA THR A 347 33.29 22.75 14.77
C THR A 347 32.05 22.10 15.41
N LYS A 348 31.31 22.86 16.22
CA LYS A 348 30.07 22.39 16.85
C LYS A 348 28.99 22.06 15.82
N SER A 349 28.83 22.90 14.81
CA SER A 349 27.87 22.70 13.70
C SER A 349 28.22 21.46 12.86
N VAL A 350 29.50 21.24 12.61
CA VAL A 350 30.03 20.06 11.90
C VAL A 350 29.75 18.79 12.70
N GLN A 351 29.97 18.79 14.01
CA GLN A 351 29.64 17.64 14.86
C GLN A 351 28.14 17.33 14.87
N GLN A 352 27.29 18.36 14.90
CA GLN A 352 25.84 18.18 14.80
C GLN A 352 25.43 17.62 13.43
N ALA A 353 26.05 18.09 12.35
CA ALA A 353 25.82 17.57 11.01
C ALA A 353 26.22 16.10 10.90
N ALA A 354 27.37 15.70 11.48
CA ALA A 354 27.85 14.32 11.52
C ALA A 354 26.84 13.38 12.20
N ASN A 355 26.36 13.79 13.39
CA ASN A 355 25.33 13.03 14.11
C ASN A 355 24.02 12.94 13.31
N GLY A 356 23.66 14.01 12.59
CA GLY A 356 22.49 14.04 11.72
C GLY A 356 22.62 13.08 10.53
N THR A 357 23.78 13.02 9.88
CA THR A 357 24.05 12.08 8.77
C THR A 357 24.01 10.64 9.25
N ASP A 358 24.55 10.34 10.44
CA ASP A 358 24.49 9.00 11.03
C ASP A 358 23.05 8.57 11.33
N GLN A 359 22.24 9.48 11.86
CA GLN A 359 20.83 9.21 12.14
C GLN A 359 20.03 8.96 10.85
N VAL A 360 20.29 9.74 9.78
CA VAL A 360 19.68 9.50 8.46
C VAL A 360 20.06 8.13 7.92
N SER A 361 21.34 7.75 8.04
CA SER A 361 21.83 6.43 7.62
C SER A 361 21.13 5.29 8.37
N SER A 362 20.99 5.40 9.70
CA SER A 362 20.28 4.39 10.49
C SER A 362 18.78 4.29 10.14
N ASN A 363 18.12 5.43 9.95
CA ASN A 363 16.71 5.46 9.60
C ASN A 363 16.45 4.87 8.20
N ILE A 364 17.35 5.13 7.23
CA ILE A 364 17.16 4.64 5.88
C ILE A 364 17.39 3.13 5.77
N THR A 365 18.27 2.56 6.61
CA THR A 365 18.40 1.11 6.76
C THR A 365 17.07 0.48 7.21
N GLN A 366 16.39 1.07 8.20
CA GLN A 366 15.09 0.57 8.68
C GLN A 366 14.00 0.68 7.61
N VAL A 367 13.97 1.78 6.84
CA VAL A 367 13.03 1.94 5.71
C VAL A 367 13.27 0.88 4.64
N ARG A 368 14.53 0.61 4.30
CA ARG A 368 14.90 -0.43 3.33
C ARG A 368 14.47 -1.82 3.81
N GLU A 369 14.64 -2.12 5.09
CA GLU A 369 14.21 -3.39 5.69
C GLU A 369 12.68 -3.52 5.64
N ALA A 370 11.94 -2.49 6.06
CA ALA A 370 10.48 -2.48 6.00
C ALA A 370 9.93 -2.62 4.57
N ALA A 371 10.59 -1.96 3.60
CA ALA A 371 10.26 -2.10 2.18
C ALA A 371 10.51 -3.53 1.69
N ASN A 372 11.64 -4.15 2.05
CA ASN A 372 11.92 -5.54 1.71
C ASN A 372 10.92 -6.51 2.34
N THR A 373 10.51 -6.31 3.61
CA THR A 373 9.48 -7.15 4.24
C THR A 373 8.15 -7.01 3.51
N THR A 374 7.76 -5.79 3.13
CA THR A 374 6.50 -5.52 2.42
C THR A 374 6.51 -6.10 1.00
N GLY A 375 7.64 -6.05 0.30
CA GLY A 375 7.75 -6.59 -1.06
C GLY A 375 7.77 -8.12 -1.15
N ASN A 376 8.11 -8.79 -0.03
CA ASN A 376 8.16 -10.26 0.08
C ASN A 376 6.91 -10.88 0.73
N ALA A 377 6.04 -10.06 1.31
CA ALA A 377 4.74 -10.47 1.88
C ALA A 377 3.67 -10.50 0.79
#